data_AF-A0A380WVV8-F1
#
_entry.id   AF-A0A380WVV8-F1
#
_cell.length_a   1.000
_cell.length_b   1.000
_cell.length_c   1.000
_cell.angle_alpha   90.00
_cell.angle_beta   90.00
_cell.angle_gamma   90.00
#
_symmetry.space_group_name_H-M   'P 1'
#
loop_
_entity.id
_entity.type
_entity.pdbx_description
1 polymer ?
#
loop_
_entity_poly.entity_id
_entity_poly.type
_entity_poly.pdbx_seq_one_letter_code
_entity_poly.pdbx_strand_id
1 'polypeptide(L)'
;MKEYFKELVIAGKIHAAGTDEPVINIEIAKEFINAGTNILLIPAPYTIPHFNEEDFKKISYYVWDYNQNREIDKKVLIMSSIDTTSDKDTIHQIALAAKANCTLLQHIGDAINDISLPENIYTMGVAIRGVKWQTHQMSSSIIRNE
;
A
#
# COMPACT_ATOMS: atom_id res chain seq x y z
N MET A 1 12.29 15.70 5.96
CA MET A 1 12.28 15.38 4.51
C MET A 1 11.94 16.60 3.67
N LYS A 2 10.84 17.31 3.94
CA LYS A 2 10.39 18.47 3.12
C LYS A 2 11.40 19.63 2.97
N GLU A 3 12.35 19.75 3.89
CA GLU A 3 13.47 20.71 3.78
C GLU A 3 14.42 20.37 2.62
N TYR A 4 14.62 19.07 2.36
CA TYR A 4 15.62 18.55 1.40
C TYR A 4 14.99 18.05 0.10
N PHE A 5 13.75 17.55 0.15
CA PHE A 5 13.03 17.00 -1.00
C PHE A 5 11.77 17.84 -1.23
N LYS A 6 11.64 18.38 -2.45
CA LYS A 6 10.48 19.20 -2.86
C LYS A 6 9.47 18.40 -3.67
N GLU A 7 9.84 17.19 -4.08
CA GLU A 7 9.04 16.26 -4.85
C GLU A 7 8.19 15.33 -3.97
N LEU A 8 7.50 14.39 -4.61
CA LEU A 8 6.74 13.34 -3.95
C LEU A 8 7.68 12.38 -3.21
N VAL A 9 7.49 12.25 -1.89
CA VAL A 9 8.22 11.31 -1.05
C VAL A 9 7.34 10.12 -0.67
N ILE A 10 7.80 8.93 -1.02
CA ILE A 10 7.25 7.65 -0.54
C ILE A 10 8.21 7.09 0.49
N ALA A 11 7.75 6.92 1.72
CA ALA A 11 8.60 6.43 2.82
C ALA A 11 7.84 5.44 3.70
N GLY A 12 8.56 4.44 4.17
CA GLY A 12 8.01 3.37 4.99
C GLY A 12 8.93 2.16 5.04
N LYS A 13 8.47 1.11 5.71
CA LYS A 13 9.22 -0.14 5.89
C LYS A 13 8.27 -1.31 5.63
N ILE A 14 8.71 -2.23 4.77
CA ILE A 14 7.90 -3.36 4.27
C ILE A 14 8.54 -4.72 4.56
N HIS A 15 9.82 -4.73 4.96
CA HIS A 15 10.57 -5.92 5.35
C HIS A 15 11.40 -5.64 6.59
N ALA A 16 11.67 -6.67 7.39
CA ALA A 16 12.51 -6.56 8.59
C ALA A 16 14.01 -6.56 8.25
N ALA A 17 14.42 -6.96 7.04
CA ALA A 17 15.83 -7.05 6.62
C ALA A 17 16.74 -7.79 7.62
N GLY A 18 16.21 -8.78 8.34
CA GLY A 18 16.94 -9.56 9.36
C GLY A 18 17.08 -8.87 10.72
N THR A 19 16.39 -7.76 10.99
CA THR A 19 16.35 -7.12 12.31
C THR A 19 15.22 -7.66 13.18
N ASP A 20 15.39 -7.67 14.50
CA ASP A 20 14.34 -8.05 15.48
C ASP A 20 13.30 -6.94 15.74
N GLU A 21 13.47 -5.77 15.12
CA GLU A 21 12.54 -4.66 15.26
C GLU A 21 11.24 -4.90 14.48
N PRO A 22 10.10 -4.38 14.96
CA PRO A 22 8.87 -4.34 14.17
C PRO A 22 9.12 -3.72 12.80
N VAL A 23 8.51 -4.30 11.76
CA VAL A 23 8.58 -3.74 10.41
C VAL A 23 7.94 -2.35 10.40
N ILE A 24 6.74 -2.23 10.99
CA ILE A 24 6.13 -0.93 11.24
C ILE A 24 5.16 -1.02 12.41
N ASN A 25 5.02 0.07 13.16
CA ASN A 25 3.98 0.28 14.16
C ASN A 25 3.47 1.74 14.06
N ILE A 26 2.53 2.10 14.93
CA ILE A 26 1.91 3.43 14.89
C ILE A 26 2.91 4.55 15.23
N GLU A 27 3.89 4.31 16.10
CA GLU A 27 4.95 5.25 16.45
C GLU A 27 5.83 5.55 15.23
N ILE A 28 6.33 4.51 14.55
CA ILE A 28 7.14 4.63 13.34
C ILE A 28 6.35 5.32 12.23
N ALA A 29 5.06 4.99 12.07
CA ALA A 29 4.19 5.66 11.10
C ALA A 29 4.07 7.18 11.36
N LYS A 30 3.90 7.58 12.63
CA LYS A 30 3.88 8.99 13.05
C LYS A 30 5.19 9.70 12.73
N GLU A 31 6.33 9.03 12.94
CA GLU A 31 7.64 9.59 12.61
C GLU A 31 7.77 9.90 11.12
N PHE A 32 7.41 8.96 10.22
CA PHE A 32 7.42 9.21 8.78
C PHE A 32 6.50 10.37 8.37
N ILE A 33 5.31 10.45 8.96
CA ILE A 33 4.33 11.51 8.68
C ILE A 33 4.86 12.87 9.13
N ASN A 34 5.41 12.94 10.35
CA ASN A 34 5.98 14.18 10.89
C ASN A 34 7.27 14.61 10.16
N ALA A 35 8.06 13.65 9.67
CA ALA A 35 9.22 13.93 8.81
C ALA A 35 8.81 14.52 7.45
N GLY A 36 7.54 14.37 7.07
CA GLY A 36 6.90 15.01 5.93
C GLY A 36 6.75 14.11 4.70
N THR A 37 6.55 12.79 4.89
CA THR A 37 6.22 11.88 3.79
C THR A 37 4.89 12.28 3.10
N ASN A 38 4.77 12.05 1.79
CA ASN A 38 3.52 12.20 1.06
C ASN A 38 2.74 10.89 0.98
N ILE A 39 3.46 9.76 0.90
CA ILE A 39 2.89 8.42 0.84
C ILE A 39 3.57 7.57 1.90
N LEU A 40 2.77 7.09 2.86
CA LEU A 40 3.21 6.13 3.85
C LEU A 40 3.12 4.73 3.24
N LEU A 41 4.27 4.08 3.07
CA LEU A 41 4.37 2.71 2.57
C LEU A 41 4.37 1.72 3.74
N ILE A 42 3.37 0.84 3.80
CA ILE A 42 3.22 -0.16 4.86
C ILE A 42 3.00 -1.56 4.28
N PRO A 43 3.33 -2.64 5.00
CA PRO A 43 2.99 -3.99 4.57
C PRO A 43 1.47 -4.16 4.46
N ALA A 44 0.98 -4.90 3.48
CA ALA A 44 -0.43 -5.33 3.50
C ALA A 44 -0.65 -6.36 4.62
N PRO A 45 -1.89 -6.52 5.14
CA PRO A 45 -2.17 -7.60 6.08
C PRO A 45 -1.84 -8.96 5.48
N TYR A 46 -1.41 -9.91 6.33
CA TYR A 46 -1.06 -11.29 5.95
C TYR A 46 0.21 -11.47 5.12
N THR A 47 1.01 -10.42 4.88
CA THR A 47 2.22 -10.55 4.06
C THR A 47 3.52 -10.69 4.87
N ILE A 48 3.52 -10.28 6.14
CA ILE A 48 4.69 -10.38 7.01
C ILE A 48 4.34 -10.88 8.42
N PRO A 49 5.29 -11.49 9.15
CA PRO A 49 5.10 -11.85 10.56
C PRO A 49 4.92 -10.62 11.45
N HIS A 50 4.18 -10.80 12.55
CA HIS A 50 3.98 -9.79 13.62
C HIS A 50 3.35 -8.46 13.18
N PHE A 51 2.65 -8.46 12.04
CA PHE A 51 1.84 -7.33 11.59
C PHE A 51 0.52 -7.86 11.04
N ASN A 52 -0.58 -7.49 11.68
CA ASN A 52 -1.91 -8.01 11.38
C ASN A 52 -2.88 -6.90 10.91
N GLU A 53 -4.12 -7.26 10.60
CA GLU A 53 -5.15 -6.30 10.17
C GLU A 53 -5.44 -5.22 11.21
N GLU A 54 -5.36 -5.52 12.51
CA GLU A 54 -5.60 -4.54 13.57
C GLU A 54 -4.49 -3.48 13.61
N ASP A 55 -3.23 -3.90 13.42
CA ASP A 55 -2.09 -2.98 13.33
C ASP A 55 -2.21 -2.07 12.10
N PHE A 56 -2.56 -2.66 10.95
CA PHE A 56 -2.84 -1.91 9.73
C PHE A 56 -3.96 -0.89 9.95
N LYS A 57 -5.07 -1.32 10.55
CA LYS A 57 -6.22 -0.47 10.85
C LYS A 57 -5.86 0.69 11.77
N LYS A 58 -5.09 0.44 12.83
CA LYS A 58 -4.63 1.51 13.74
C LYS A 58 -3.87 2.60 13.00
N ILE A 59 -2.95 2.20 12.12
CA ILE A 59 -2.17 3.13 11.28
C ILE A 59 -3.09 3.87 10.32
N SER A 60 -4.00 3.17 9.65
CA SER A 60 -4.83 3.78 8.61
C SER A 60 -5.85 4.78 9.15
N TYR A 61 -6.45 4.49 10.30
CA TYR A 61 -7.34 5.42 10.97
C TYR A 61 -6.58 6.64 11.49
N TYR A 62 -5.35 6.47 11.97
CA TYR A 62 -4.51 7.62 12.31
C TYR A 62 -4.24 8.53 11.10
N VAL A 63 -3.90 7.96 9.94
CA VAL A 63 -3.70 8.74 8.70
C VAL A 63 -5.00 9.42 8.26
N TRP A 64 -6.13 8.73 8.37
CA TRP A 64 -7.45 9.30 8.09
C TRP A 64 -7.75 10.53 8.94
N ASP A 65 -7.52 10.44 10.26
CA ASP A 65 -7.70 11.54 11.21
C ASP A 65 -6.69 12.65 10.95
N TYR A 66 -5.42 12.31 10.71
CA TYR A 66 -4.38 13.27 10.37
C TYR A 66 -4.73 14.11 9.16
N ASN A 67 -5.36 13.50 8.15
CA ASN A 67 -5.77 14.16 6.90
C ASN A 67 -7.00 15.06 7.02
N GLN A 68 -7.73 15.02 8.14
CA GLN A 68 -8.92 15.85 8.32
C GLN A 68 -8.54 17.34 8.30
N ASN A 69 -9.36 18.15 7.60
CA ASN A 69 -9.20 19.59 7.48
C ASN A 69 -7.85 20.06 6.90
N ARG A 70 -7.09 19.18 6.24
CA ARG A 70 -5.86 19.53 5.52
C ARG A 70 -6.12 19.74 4.04
N GLU A 71 -5.38 20.66 3.45
CA GLU A 71 -5.29 20.83 2.01
C GLU A 71 -4.74 19.56 1.35
N ILE A 72 -5.14 19.29 0.10
CA ILE A 72 -4.86 18.02 -0.59
C ILE A 72 -3.37 17.72 -0.72
N ASP A 73 -2.54 18.74 -0.92
CA ASP A 73 -1.08 18.69 -1.02
C ASP A 73 -0.38 18.38 0.32
N LYS A 74 -1.10 18.56 1.44
CA LYS A 74 -0.62 18.30 2.80
C LYS A 74 -1.14 16.98 3.38
N LYS A 75 -2.00 16.27 2.64
CA LYS A 75 -2.49 14.94 3.02
C LYS A 75 -1.43 13.88 2.77
N VAL A 76 -1.53 12.79 3.53
CA VAL A 76 -0.71 11.59 3.39
C VAL A 76 -1.57 10.47 2.82
N LEU A 77 -1.09 9.81 1.77
CA LEU A 77 -1.73 8.62 1.23
C LEU A 77 -1.12 7.37 1.86
N ILE A 78 -1.88 6.26 1.88
CA ILE A 78 -1.37 4.96 2.28
C ILE A 78 -1.16 4.12 1.03
N MET A 79 0.04 3.54 0.92
CA MET A 79 0.37 2.50 -0.04
C MET A 79 0.64 1.20 0.72
N SER A 80 -0.12 0.14 0.43
CA SER A 80 0.17 -1.19 0.98
C SER A 80 0.99 -2.03 0.03
N SER A 81 1.96 -2.78 0.56
CA SER A 81 2.85 -3.66 -0.22
C SER A 81 2.47 -5.13 -0.09
N ILE A 82 2.35 -5.79 -1.23
CA ILE A 82 2.16 -7.24 -1.39
C ILE A 82 3.35 -7.78 -2.17
N ASP A 83 4.39 -8.23 -1.47
CA ASP A 83 5.62 -8.76 -2.09
C ASP A 83 5.64 -10.30 -2.16
N THR A 84 4.45 -10.91 -2.05
CA THR A 84 4.25 -12.36 -2.05
C THR A 84 3.34 -12.76 -3.21
N THR A 85 3.88 -13.52 -4.17
CA THR A 85 3.07 -14.24 -5.14
C THR A 85 2.40 -15.44 -4.48
N SER A 86 1.07 -15.50 -4.54
CA SER A 86 0.26 -16.62 -4.02
C SER A 86 -0.87 -16.99 -4.97
N ASP A 87 -1.69 -17.97 -4.59
CA ASP A 87 -2.96 -18.29 -5.24
C ASP A 87 -3.97 -17.11 -5.21
N LYS A 88 -5.02 -17.23 -6.03
CA LYS A 88 -6.02 -16.17 -6.22
C LYS A 88 -6.80 -15.83 -4.96
N ASP A 89 -7.16 -16.83 -4.14
CA ASP A 89 -8.00 -16.59 -2.96
C ASP A 89 -7.20 -15.80 -1.92
N THR A 90 -5.92 -16.15 -1.73
CA THR A 90 -5.00 -15.42 -0.87
C THR A 90 -4.81 -13.97 -1.32
N ILE A 91 -4.52 -13.72 -2.60
CA ILE A 91 -4.35 -12.35 -3.11
C ILE A 91 -5.64 -11.54 -2.98
N HIS A 92 -6.78 -12.16 -3.27
CA HIS A 92 -8.08 -11.51 -3.13
C HIS A 92 -8.35 -11.11 -1.67
N GLN A 93 -8.05 -11.98 -0.70
CA GLN A 93 -8.18 -11.68 0.73
C GLN A 93 -7.27 -10.52 1.14
N ILE A 94 -5.99 -10.54 0.77
CA ILE A 94 -5.02 -9.48 1.10
C ILE A 94 -5.48 -8.14 0.53
N ALA A 95 -5.89 -8.12 -0.74
CA ALA A 95 -6.35 -6.91 -1.42
C ALA A 95 -7.61 -6.31 -0.78
N LEU A 96 -8.57 -7.16 -0.38
CA LEU A 96 -9.78 -6.70 0.32
C LEU A 96 -9.46 -6.17 1.72
N ALA A 97 -8.61 -6.86 2.49
CA ALA A 97 -8.20 -6.43 3.82
C ALA A 97 -7.53 -5.04 3.77
N ALA A 98 -6.60 -4.83 2.85
CA ALA A 98 -5.95 -3.55 2.67
C ALA A 98 -6.92 -2.46 2.19
N LYS A 99 -7.81 -2.76 1.22
CA LYS A 99 -8.84 -1.83 0.74
C LYS A 99 -9.82 -1.41 1.84
N ALA A 100 -10.28 -2.36 2.65
CA ALA A 100 -11.22 -2.09 3.74
C ALA A 100 -10.65 -1.11 4.77
N ASN A 101 -9.32 -1.11 4.94
CA ASN A 101 -8.60 -0.25 5.88
C ASN A 101 -7.99 1.00 5.21
N CYS A 102 -8.69 1.65 4.28
CA CYS A 102 -8.34 2.96 3.72
C CYS A 102 -7.06 3.01 2.87
N THR A 103 -6.57 1.88 2.35
CA THR A 103 -5.48 1.90 1.36
C THR A 103 -5.94 2.56 0.06
N LEU A 104 -5.15 3.52 -0.43
CA LEU A 104 -5.43 4.22 -1.71
C LEU A 104 -4.56 3.71 -2.85
N LEU A 105 -3.35 3.24 -2.55
CA LEU A 105 -2.40 2.70 -3.52
C LEU A 105 -2.03 1.27 -3.15
N GLN A 106 -2.06 0.36 -4.12
CA GLN A 106 -1.67 -1.04 -3.93
C GLN A 106 -0.38 -1.29 -4.71
N HIS A 107 0.69 -1.66 -3.99
CA HIS A 107 1.92 -2.16 -4.55
C HIS A 107 1.88 -3.69 -4.52
N ILE A 108 2.11 -4.33 -5.66
CA ILE A 108 2.22 -5.78 -5.77
C ILE A 108 3.49 -6.13 -6.53
N GLY A 109 4.28 -7.03 -5.96
CA GLY A 109 5.55 -7.49 -6.50
C GLY A 109 5.79 -8.95 -6.14
N ASP A 110 7.00 -9.42 -6.43
CA ASP A 110 7.47 -10.75 -6.08
C ASP A 110 8.90 -10.65 -5.53
N ALA A 111 9.10 -11.05 -4.28
CA ALA A 111 10.40 -10.98 -3.62
C ALA A 111 11.51 -11.83 -4.29
N ILE A 112 11.16 -12.75 -5.20
CA ILE A 112 12.10 -13.63 -5.91
C ILE A 112 12.39 -13.13 -7.34
N ASN A 113 11.39 -12.63 -8.06
CA ASN A 113 11.50 -12.30 -9.49
C ASN A 113 11.11 -10.85 -9.85
N ASP A 114 11.01 -9.96 -8.85
CA ASP A 114 10.60 -8.55 -8.91
C ASP A 114 9.16 -8.30 -9.41
N ILE A 115 8.64 -9.12 -10.33
CA ILE A 115 7.33 -8.97 -10.97
C ILE A 115 6.39 -10.07 -10.49
N SER A 116 5.22 -9.66 -9.99
CA SER A 116 4.15 -10.60 -9.63
C SER A 116 3.51 -11.24 -10.85
N LEU A 117 2.92 -12.42 -10.68
CA LEU A 117 2.17 -13.09 -11.74
C LEU A 117 1.06 -12.18 -12.30
N PRO A 118 0.86 -12.12 -13.63
CA PRO A 118 -0.24 -11.36 -14.24
C PRO A 118 -1.61 -11.71 -13.63
N GLU A 119 -1.82 -12.97 -13.24
CA GLU A 119 -3.02 -13.46 -12.59
C GLU A 119 -3.24 -12.83 -11.21
N ASN A 120 -2.17 -12.55 -10.46
CA ASN A 120 -2.23 -11.91 -9.15
C ASN A 120 -2.57 -10.42 -9.31
N ILE A 121 -1.95 -9.75 -10.29
CA ILE A 121 -2.27 -8.36 -10.65
C ILE A 121 -3.75 -8.25 -11.07
N TYR A 122 -4.23 -9.19 -11.89
CA TYR A 122 -5.64 -9.27 -12.28
C TYR A 122 -6.55 -9.47 -11.07
N THR A 123 -6.25 -10.47 -10.23
CA THR A 123 -7.05 -10.81 -9.05
C THR A 123 -7.14 -9.64 -8.07
N MET A 124 -6.01 -9.02 -7.74
CA MET A 124 -5.96 -7.81 -6.91
C MET A 124 -6.78 -6.69 -7.55
N GLY A 125 -6.59 -6.45 -8.85
CA GLY A 125 -7.37 -5.47 -9.60
C GLY A 125 -8.87 -5.70 -9.45
N VAL A 126 -9.35 -6.91 -9.75
CA VAL A 126 -10.76 -7.27 -9.60
C VAL A 126 -11.26 -7.03 -8.16
N ALA A 127 -10.50 -7.42 -7.15
CA ALA A 127 -10.88 -7.21 -5.75
C ALA A 127 -11.08 -5.72 -5.41
N ILE A 128 -10.18 -4.85 -5.90
CA ILE A 128 -10.20 -3.44 -5.54
C ILE A 128 -11.16 -2.59 -6.39
N ARG A 129 -11.27 -2.84 -7.70
CA ARG A 129 -12.05 -2.00 -8.63
C ARG A 129 -13.21 -2.71 -9.33
N GLY A 130 -13.32 -4.02 -9.17
CA GLY A 130 -14.33 -4.86 -9.84
C GLY A 130 -13.93 -5.27 -11.26
N VAL A 131 -14.58 -6.33 -11.76
CA VAL A 131 -14.26 -6.97 -13.05
C VAL A 131 -14.32 -5.99 -14.22
N LYS A 132 -15.39 -5.19 -14.33
CA LYS A 132 -15.58 -4.28 -15.47
C LYS A 132 -14.44 -3.26 -15.58
N TRP A 133 -14.06 -2.64 -14.46
CA TRP A 133 -12.99 -1.65 -14.45
C TRP A 133 -11.61 -2.28 -14.66
N GLN A 134 -11.36 -3.47 -14.09
CA GLN A 134 -10.10 -4.16 -14.32
C GLN A 134 -9.94 -4.56 -15.79
N THR A 135 -10.99 -5.11 -16.41
CA THR A 135 -10.97 -5.45 -17.83
C THR A 135 -10.77 -4.22 -18.69
N HIS A 136 -11.46 -3.10 -18.40
CA HIS A 136 -11.26 -1.84 -19.12
C HIS A 136 -9.81 -1.35 -19.03
N GLN A 137 -9.21 -1.34 -17.83
CA GLN A 137 -7.82 -0.91 -17.66
C GLN A 137 -6.84 -1.78 -18.45
N MET A 138 -7.02 -3.11 -18.43
CA MET A 138 -6.14 -4.02 -19.17
C MET A 138 -6.34 -3.98 -20.69
N SER A 139 -7.53 -3.63 -21.18
CA SER A 139 -7.82 -3.54 -22.61
C SER A 139 -7.57 -2.14 -23.19
N SER A 140 -7.32 -1.15 -22.35
CA SER A 140 -7.09 0.22 -22.79
C SER A 140 -5.73 0.33 -23.48
N SER A 141 -5.69 1.07 -24.59
CA SER A 141 -4.45 1.33 -25.31
C SER A 141 -3.60 2.34 -24.53
N ILE A 142 -2.34 1.99 -24.29
CA ILE A 142 -1.36 2.89 -23.68
C ILE A 142 -1.11 4.18 -24.50
N ILE A 143 -1.43 4.18 -25.81
CA ILE A 143 -1.21 5.33 -26.70
C ILE A 143 -2.43 6.28 -26.75
N ARG A 144 -3.64 5.78 -26.42
CA ARG A 144 -4.90 6.53 -26.59
C ARG A 144 -5.53 7.03 -25.28
N ASN A 145 -4.86 6.81 -24.15
CA ASN A 145 -5.33 7.21 -22.82
C ASN A 145 -4.76 8.58 -22.36
N GLU A 146 -4.14 9.34 -23.27
CA GLU A 146 -3.67 10.72 -23.03
C GLU A 146 -4.74 11.77 -23.39
#